data_AF-C5LJB9-F1
#
_entry.id   AF-C5LJB9-F1
#
_cell.length_a   1.000
_cell.length_b   1.000
_cell.length_c   1.000
_cell.angle_alpha   90.00
_cell.angle_beta   90.00
_cell.angle_gamma   90.00
#
_symmetry.space_group_name_H-M   'P 1'
#
loop_
_entity.id
_entity.type
_entity.pdbx_description
1 polymer ?
#
loop_
_entity_poly.entity_id
_entity_poly.type
_entity_poly.pdbx_seq_one_letter_code
_entity_poly.pdbx_strand_id
1 'polypeptide(L)'
;ISGLCYCEMSSLVPVAGSAYSYVYTILGELPAAIIGFVLCIDNSISAAAIARAFAAYGERDCFRYDFDLGSSENLWSISLLSFVLCILLGLLLYRGIKQTSTFNNWSTILNMTVILIFIVGGFIFFRSDIWNPTTPEGIVRGSGRVFFAYLGFDVINCLAEETTE
;
A
#
# COMPACT_ATOMS: atom_id res chain seq x y z
N ILE A 1 -9.45 -10.43 12.23
CA ILE A 1 -9.81 -11.82 11.87
C ILE A 1 -8.99 -12.28 10.69
N SER A 2 -9.02 -11.58 9.54
CA SER A 2 -8.21 -11.94 8.37
C SER A 2 -6.73 -12.15 8.70
N GLY A 3 -6.09 -11.23 9.45
CA GLY A 3 -4.70 -11.40 9.87
C GLY A 3 -4.43 -12.66 10.69
N LEU A 4 -5.35 -13.05 11.60
CA LEU A 4 -5.22 -14.28 12.39
C LEU A 4 -5.33 -15.53 11.52
N CYS A 5 -6.26 -15.55 10.55
CA CYS A 5 -6.38 -16.65 9.60
C CYS A 5 -5.13 -16.79 8.71
N TYR A 6 -4.52 -15.67 8.32
CA TYR A 6 -3.26 -15.70 7.59
C TYR A 6 -2.09 -16.20 8.45
N CYS A 7 -2.04 -15.85 9.74
CA CYS A 7 -1.05 -16.41 10.66
C CYS A 7 -1.21 -17.93 10.83
N GLU A 8 -2.44 -18.42 11.00
CA GLU A 8 -2.73 -19.85 11.07
C GLU A 8 -2.28 -20.58 9.80
N MET A 9 -2.64 -20.07 8.62
CA MET A 9 -2.25 -20.68 7.35
C MET A 9 -0.74 -20.62 7.09
N SER A 10 -0.07 -19.53 7.47
CA SER A 10 1.39 -19.39 7.36
C SER A 10 2.13 -20.39 8.27
N SER A 11 1.57 -20.70 9.45
CA SER A 11 2.11 -21.73 10.34
C SER A 11 1.89 -23.16 9.84
N LEU A 12 0.84 -23.41 9.06
CA LEU A 12 0.53 -24.73 8.50
C LEU A 12 1.29 -25.01 7.20
N VAL A 13 1.53 -23.98 6.39
CA VAL A 13 2.16 -24.10 5.07
C VAL A 13 3.26 -23.04 4.94
N PRO A 14 4.49 -23.31 5.44
CA PRO A 14 5.60 -22.36 5.45
C PRO A 14 6.28 -22.30 4.07
N VAL A 15 5.51 -22.00 3.04
CA VAL A 15 5.99 -21.83 1.66
C VAL A 15 5.79 -20.39 1.22
N ALA A 16 6.75 -19.85 0.47
CA ALA A 16 6.57 -18.55 -0.15
C ALA A 16 5.45 -18.64 -1.20
N GLY A 17 4.43 -17.78 -1.08
CA GLY A 17 3.40 -17.67 -2.12
C GLY A 17 2.05 -17.04 -1.73
N SER A 18 1.97 -16.35 -0.60
CA SER A 18 0.78 -15.60 -0.16
C SER A 18 -0.52 -16.43 -0.28
N ALA A 19 -1.67 -15.77 -0.49
CA ALA A 19 -3.00 -16.39 -0.52
C ALA A 19 -3.16 -17.47 -1.61
N TYR A 20 -2.44 -17.34 -2.72
CA TYR A 20 -2.49 -18.30 -3.82
C TYR A 20 -2.08 -19.70 -3.37
N SER A 21 -0.94 -19.82 -2.66
CA SER A 21 -0.43 -21.11 -2.18
C SER A 21 -1.35 -21.75 -1.14
N TYR A 22 -1.99 -20.95 -0.28
CA TYR A 22 -2.96 -21.46 0.70
C TYR A 22 -4.22 -22.00 0.04
N VAL A 23 -4.74 -21.30 -0.98
CA VAL A 23 -5.93 -21.77 -1.70
C VAL A 23 -5.60 -22.98 -2.55
N TYR A 24 -4.41 -23.04 -3.14
CA TYR A 24 -3.95 -24.20 -3.92
C TYR A 24 -3.89 -25.48 -3.08
N THR A 25 -3.36 -25.38 -1.85
CA THR A 25 -3.22 -26.52 -0.95
C THR A 25 -4.56 -27.03 -0.40
N ILE A 26 -5.55 -26.16 -0.21
CA ILE A 26 -6.83 -26.52 0.42
C ILE A 26 -7.92 -26.84 -0.61
N LEU A 27 -8.06 -26.03 -1.66
CA LEU A 27 -9.21 -26.03 -2.57
C LEU A 27 -8.86 -26.49 -4.00
N GLY A 28 -7.56 -26.60 -4.33
CA GLY A 28 -7.09 -27.06 -5.64
C GLY A 28 -6.86 -25.94 -6.67
N GLU A 29 -6.63 -26.34 -7.91
CA GLU A 29 -6.04 -25.48 -8.96
C GLU A 29 -6.95 -24.33 -9.43
N LEU A 30 -8.22 -24.60 -9.74
CA LEU A 30 -9.13 -23.61 -10.30
C LEU A 30 -9.40 -22.41 -9.37
N PRO A 31 -9.76 -22.60 -8.08
CA PRO A 31 -9.93 -21.47 -7.16
C PRO A 31 -8.61 -20.76 -6.89
N ALA A 32 -7.48 -21.47 -6.85
CA ALA A 32 -6.17 -20.86 -6.69
C ALA A 32 -5.83 -19.95 -7.88
N ALA A 33 -6.06 -20.39 -9.11
CA ALA A 33 -5.82 -19.59 -10.31
C ALA A 33 -6.60 -18.28 -10.28
N ILE A 34 -7.88 -18.30 -9.90
CA ILE A 34 -8.71 -17.10 -9.77
C ILE A 34 -8.10 -16.12 -8.77
N ILE A 35 -7.69 -16.60 -7.60
CA ILE A 35 -7.05 -15.78 -6.56
C ILE A 35 -5.70 -15.22 -7.05
N GLY A 36 -4.91 -16.00 -7.79
CA GLY A 36 -3.67 -15.53 -8.40
C GLY A 36 -3.91 -14.36 -9.36
N PHE A 37 -4.93 -14.44 -10.23
CA PHE A 37 -5.29 -13.32 -11.12
C PHE A 37 -5.75 -12.08 -10.34
N VAL A 38 -6.55 -12.28 -9.29
CA VAL A 38 -7.01 -11.17 -8.43
C VAL A 38 -5.83 -10.50 -7.73
N LEU A 39 -4.88 -11.27 -7.18
CA LEU A 39 -3.67 -10.75 -6.53
C LEU A 39 -2.79 -9.94 -7.50
N CYS A 40 -2.64 -10.39 -8.75
CA CYS A 40 -1.89 -9.65 -9.76
C CYS A 40 -2.54 -8.29 -10.08
N ILE A 41 -3.87 -8.27 -10.22
CA ILE A 41 -4.62 -7.03 -10.48
C ILE A 41 -4.58 -6.10 -9.27
N ASP A 42 -4.79 -6.63 -8.07
CA ASP A 42 -4.82 -5.85 -6.83
C ASP A 42 -3.47 -5.17 -6.55
N ASN A 43 -2.37 -5.93 -6.69
CA ASN A 43 -1.02 -5.37 -6.56
C ASN A 43 -0.73 -4.30 -7.62
N SER A 44 -1.23 -4.48 -8.86
CA SER A 44 -1.05 -3.49 -9.94
C SER A 44 -1.81 -2.19 -9.66
N ILE A 45 -3.07 -2.29 -9.21
CA ILE A 45 -3.90 -1.13 -8.86
C ILE A 45 -3.32 -0.41 -7.64
N SER A 46 -2.89 -1.16 -6.63
CA SER A 46 -2.29 -0.60 -5.41
C SER A 46 -0.98 0.13 -5.71
N ALA A 47 -0.09 -0.43 -6.53
CA ALA A 47 1.13 0.24 -6.96
C ALA A 47 0.84 1.57 -7.69
N ALA A 48 -0.13 1.57 -8.61
CA ALA A 48 -0.56 2.78 -9.32
C ALA A 48 -1.17 3.83 -8.38
N ALA A 49 -2.00 3.41 -7.42
CA ALA A 49 -2.62 4.29 -6.44
C ALA A 49 -1.58 4.97 -5.53
N ILE A 50 -0.57 4.21 -5.07
CA ILE A 50 0.53 4.74 -4.26
C ILE A 50 1.35 5.76 -5.06
N ALA A 51 1.70 5.46 -6.31
CA ALA A 51 2.43 6.40 -7.16
C ALA A 51 1.65 7.71 -7.41
N ARG A 52 0.31 7.63 -7.53
CA ARG A 52 -0.55 8.83 -7.63
C ARG A 52 -0.56 9.64 -6.35
N ALA A 53 -0.67 8.98 -5.19
CA ALA A 53 -0.63 9.64 -3.90
C ALA A 53 0.70 10.39 -3.68
N PHE A 54 1.84 9.77 -3.98
CA PHE A 54 3.15 10.44 -3.90
C PHE A 54 3.28 11.63 -4.85
N ALA A 55 2.83 11.48 -6.10
CA ALA A 55 2.84 12.59 -7.06
C ALA A 55 1.98 13.77 -6.59
N ALA A 56 0.84 13.52 -5.95
CA ALA A 56 -0.01 14.58 -5.42
C ALA A 56 0.67 15.41 -4.31
N TYR A 57 1.57 14.81 -3.52
CA TYR A 57 2.40 15.56 -2.57
C TYR A 57 3.47 16.39 -3.31
N GLY A 58 4.13 15.83 -4.33
CA GLY A 58 5.15 16.55 -5.11
C GLY A 58 4.62 17.70 -5.97
N GLU A 59 3.42 17.55 -6.54
CA GLU A 59 2.70 18.59 -7.29
C GLU A 59 2.33 19.79 -6.39
N ARG A 60 2.15 19.57 -5.08
CA ARG A 60 1.88 20.66 -4.12
C ARG A 60 3.10 21.49 -3.76
N ASP A 61 4.28 20.87 -3.67
CA ASP A 61 5.46 21.51 -3.07
C ASP A 61 6.62 21.83 -4.04
N CYS A 62 6.86 21.02 -5.08
CA CYS A 62 8.12 21.07 -5.85
C CYS A 62 7.95 21.56 -7.30
N PHE A 63 6.79 21.32 -7.92
CA PHE A 63 6.49 21.75 -9.29
C PHE A 63 5.20 22.57 -9.34
N ARG A 64 5.26 23.81 -8.87
CA ARG A 64 4.32 24.86 -9.28
C ARG A 64 4.71 25.39 -10.68
N TYR A 65 5.11 24.49 -11.57
CA TYR A 65 5.18 24.81 -12.99
C TYR A 65 3.79 24.54 -13.54
N ASP A 66 3.10 25.64 -13.80
CA ASP A 66 1.85 25.74 -14.53
C ASP A 66 2.05 25.22 -15.96
N PHE A 67 2.26 23.90 -16.11
CA PHE A 67 1.89 23.26 -17.36
C PHE A 67 0.41 22.98 -17.24
N ASP A 68 -0.35 24.06 -17.46
CA ASP A 68 -1.80 24.08 -17.54
C ASP A 68 -2.25 23.28 -18.78
N LEU A 69 -2.08 21.96 -18.72
CA LEU A 69 -2.96 21.04 -19.44
C LEU A 69 -4.25 21.03 -18.65
N GLY A 70 -5.04 22.08 -18.85
CA GLY A 70 -6.18 22.45 -18.02
C GLY A 70 -6.95 21.26 -17.48
N SER A 71 -7.13 21.23 -16.17
CA SER A 71 -8.42 20.94 -15.53
C SER A 71 -8.28 20.74 -14.03
N SER A 72 -8.69 21.79 -13.33
CA SER A 72 -9.73 21.62 -12.33
C SER A 72 -10.82 20.68 -12.90
N GLU A 73 -10.90 19.46 -12.38
CA GLU A 73 -12.02 18.52 -12.55
C GLU A 73 -12.19 17.75 -13.88
N ASN A 74 -11.11 17.26 -14.52
CA ASN A 74 -11.25 16.18 -15.50
C ASN A 74 -10.90 14.81 -14.88
N LEU A 75 -11.80 13.82 -15.03
CA LEU A 75 -11.53 12.42 -14.68
C LEU A 75 -10.32 11.80 -15.42
N TRP A 76 -9.74 12.52 -16.39
CA TRP A 76 -8.68 12.07 -17.29
C TRP A 76 -7.34 12.80 -17.10
N SER A 77 -7.11 13.47 -15.97
CA SER A 77 -5.82 14.13 -15.70
C SER A 77 -4.70 13.10 -15.51
N ILE A 78 -3.92 12.87 -16.56
CA ILE A 78 -2.74 12.01 -16.55
C ILE A 78 -1.61 12.78 -15.87
N SER A 79 -1.19 12.33 -14.68
CA SER A 79 -0.03 12.91 -14.00
C SER A 79 1.28 12.31 -14.51
N LEU A 80 2.02 13.14 -15.23
CA LEU A 80 3.35 12.80 -15.75
C LEU A 80 4.32 12.41 -14.61
N LEU A 81 4.20 13.06 -13.45
CA LEU A 81 5.01 12.75 -12.27
C LEU A 81 4.77 11.32 -11.74
N SER A 82 3.52 10.86 -11.70
CA SER A 82 3.20 9.48 -11.31
C SER A 82 3.79 8.46 -12.28
N PHE A 83 3.75 8.75 -13.57
CA PHE A 83 4.34 7.88 -14.61
C PHE A 83 5.86 7.76 -14.45
N VAL A 84 6.55 8.88 -14.23
CA VAL A 84 8.00 8.90 -13.98
C VAL A 84 8.35 8.13 -12.70
N LEU A 85 7.57 8.32 -11.62
CA LEU A 85 7.77 7.59 -10.36
C LEU A 85 7.59 6.08 -10.54
N CYS A 86 6.57 5.63 -11.26
CA CYS A 86 6.36 4.20 -11.55
C CYS A 86 7.56 3.60 -12.30
N ILE A 87 8.06 4.30 -13.34
CA ILE A 87 9.24 3.83 -14.09
C ILE A 87 10.47 3.79 -13.20
N LEU A 88 10.70 4.80 -12.37
CA LEU A 88 11.84 4.88 -11.47
C LEU A 88 11.82 3.71 -10.47
N LEU A 89 10.66 3.46 -9.84
CA LEU A 89 10.49 2.31 -8.94
C LEU A 89 10.67 0.98 -9.68
N GLY A 90 10.14 0.85 -10.89
CA GLY A 90 10.37 -0.32 -11.76
C GLY A 90 11.84 -0.56 -12.10
N LEU A 91 12.61 0.50 -12.39
CA LEU A 91 14.05 0.42 -12.63
C LEU A 91 14.83 0.06 -11.36
N LEU A 92 14.37 0.53 -10.20
CA LEU A 92 14.95 0.16 -8.90
C LEU A 92 14.74 -1.33 -8.62
N LEU A 93 13.53 -1.86 -8.89
CA LEU A 93 13.23 -3.29 -8.83
C LEU A 93 14.13 -4.11 -9.76
N TYR A 94 14.38 -3.62 -10.98
CA TYR A 94 15.25 -4.28 -11.95
C TYR A 94 16.74 -4.36 -11.53
N ARG A 95 17.23 -3.36 -10.77
CA ARG A 95 18.64 -3.28 -10.34
C ARG A 95 19.05 -4.32 -9.28
N GLY A 96 18.11 -5.03 -8.68
CA GLY A 96 18.37 -6.22 -7.88
C GLY A 96 18.01 -6.11 -6.39
N ILE A 97 17.66 -7.26 -5.82
CA ILE A 97 16.96 -7.42 -4.54
C ILE A 97 17.79 -6.96 -3.34
N LYS A 98 19.12 -7.12 -3.38
CA LYS A 98 20.00 -6.79 -2.24
C LYS A 98 20.04 -5.29 -1.94
N GLN A 99 20.07 -4.44 -2.97
CA GLN A 99 20.01 -2.99 -2.79
C GLN A 99 18.58 -2.53 -2.44
N THR A 100 17.58 -3.19 -3.00
CA THR A 100 16.15 -2.92 -2.73
C THR A 100 15.77 -3.17 -1.27
N SER A 101 16.25 -4.25 -0.64
CA SER A 101 15.92 -4.56 0.76
C SER A 101 16.45 -3.49 1.74
N THR A 102 17.66 -2.97 1.51
CA THR A 102 18.24 -1.90 2.36
C THR A 102 17.47 -0.59 2.19
N PHE A 103 17.11 -0.23 0.95
CA PHE A 103 16.29 0.95 0.67
C PHE A 103 14.90 0.82 1.29
N ASN A 104 14.28 -0.36 1.21
CA ASN A 104 12.98 -0.64 1.81
C ASN A 104 13.01 -0.45 3.33
N ASN A 105 14.00 -1.03 4.02
CA ASN A 105 14.15 -0.87 5.47
C ASN A 105 14.31 0.61 5.87
N TRP A 106 15.10 1.37 5.12
CA TRP A 106 15.27 2.81 5.36
C TRP A 106 13.94 3.58 5.19
N SER A 107 13.18 3.29 4.14
CA SER A 107 11.84 3.87 3.91
C SER A 107 10.88 3.55 5.06
N THR A 108 10.87 2.32 5.56
CA THR A 108 10.03 1.90 6.69
C THR A 108 10.38 2.66 7.98
N ILE A 109 11.67 2.80 8.30
CA ILE A 109 12.12 3.54 9.49
C ILE A 109 11.71 5.01 9.40
N LEU A 110 11.88 5.63 8.23
CA LEU A 110 11.45 7.00 7.99
C LEU A 110 9.94 7.14 8.20
N ASN A 111 9.13 6.28 7.59
CA ASN A 111 7.67 6.32 7.72
C ASN A 111 7.22 6.15 9.17
N MET A 112 7.79 5.20 9.92
CA MET A 112 7.49 5.02 11.34
C MET A 112 7.86 6.27 12.17
N THR A 113 8.99 6.90 11.84
CA THR A 113 9.44 8.13 12.53
C THR A 113 8.49 9.29 12.27
N VAL A 114 8.05 9.49 11.02
CA VAL A 114 7.10 10.54 10.65
C VAL A 114 5.76 10.36 11.38
N ILE A 115 5.24 9.13 11.44
CA ILE A 115 4.00 8.82 12.17
C ILE A 115 4.15 9.16 13.65
N LEU A 116 5.29 8.80 14.26
CA LEU A 116 5.54 9.08 15.67
C LEU A 116 5.59 10.60 15.96
N ILE A 117 6.24 11.38 15.09
CA ILE A 117 6.25 12.84 15.17
C ILE A 117 4.82 13.40 15.09
N PHE A 118 4.00 12.88 14.17
CA PHE A 118 2.60 13.30 14.03
C PHE A 118 1.75 12.98 15.26
N ILE A 119 1.94 11.82 15.88
CA ILE A 119 1.24 11.44 17.11
C ILE A 119 1.61 12.41 18.24
N VAL A 120 2.92 12.64 18.46
CA VAL A 120 3.39 13.54 19.53
C VAL A 120 2.94 14.98 19.30
N GLY A 121 3.06 15.49 18.07
CA GLY A 121 2.58 16.82 17.71
C GLY A 121 1.07 16.96 17.83
N GLY A 122 0.31 15.92 17.46
CA GLY A 122 -1.14 15.88 17.58
C GLY A 122 -1.64 15.99 19.03
N PHE A 123 -0.92 15.41 20.00
CA PHE A 123 -1.26 15.55 21.42
C PHE A 123 -1.09 16.99 21.94
N ILE A 124 -0.13 17.76 21.44
CA ILE A 124 0.14 19.13 21.89
C ILE A 124 -0.93 20.12 21.37
N PHE A 125 -1.45 19.88 20.16
CA PHE A 125 -2.46 20.74 19.52
C PHE A 125 -3.89 20.18 19.62
N PHE A 126 -4.11 19.25 20.55
CA PHE A 126 -5.40 18.59 20.70
C PHE A 126 -6.50 19.59 21.07
N ARG A 127 -7.54 19.69 20.23
CA ARG A 127 -8.72 20.54 20.46
C ARG A 127 -9.97 19.68 20.53
N SER A 128 -10.60 19.65 21.71
CA SER A 128 -11.80 18.85 21.98
C SER A 128 -13.04 19.32 21.19
N ASP A 129 -13.02 20.54 20.65
CA ASP A 129 -14.19 21.19 20.03
C ASP A 129 -14.51 20.66 18.61
N ILE A 130 -13.59 19.93 17.98
CA ILE A 130 -13.76 19.36 16.62
C ILE A 130 -14.42 17.97 16.67
N TRP A 131 -14.62 17.39 17.86
CA TRP A 131 -15.26 16.09 18.02
C TRP A 131 -16.77 16.16 17.85
N ASN A 132 -17.22 16.30 16.61
CA ASN A 132 -18.62 16.10 16.25
C ASN A 132 -18.80 14.65 15.78
N PRO A 133 -19.66 13.85 16.43
CA PRO A 133 -19.91 12.49 16.00
C PRO A 133 -20.51 12.50 14.60
N THR A 134 -19.75 11.95 13.65
CA THR A 134 -20.16 11.81 12.26
C THR A 134 -21.41 10.93 12.16
N THR A 135 -22.26 11.18 11.18
CA THR A 135 -23.40 10.31 10.89
C THR A 135 -22.94 8.88 10.58
N PRO A 136 -23.75 7.85 10.86
CA PRO A 136 -23.41 6.44 10.58
C PRO A 136 -22.96 6.20 9.13
N GLU A 137 -23.57 6.91 8.17
CA GLU A 137 -23.19 6.84 6.75
C GLU A 137 -21.75 7.34 6.50
N GLY A 138 -21.34 8.41 7.18
CA GLY A 138 -19.98 8.94 7.07
C GLY A 138 -18.93 7.98 7.62
N ILE A 139 -19.27 7.23 8.69
CA ILE A 139 -18.39 6.22 9.28
C ILE A 139 -18.20 5.05 8.30
N VAL A 140 -19.27 4.53 7.71
CA VAL A 140 -19.18 3.42 6.73
C VAL A 140 -18.38 3.83 5.50
N ARG A 141 -18.66 5.03 4.96
CA ARG A 141 -17.92 5.56 3.81
C ARG A 141 -16.45 5.83 4.12
N GLY A 142 -16.16 6.33 5.31
CA GLY A 142 -14.79 6.54 5.80
C GLY A 142 -14.04 5.23 5.97
N SER A 143 -14.68 4.23 6.58
CA SER A 143 -14.12 2.89 6.81
C SER A 143 -13.66 2.24 5.51
N GLY A 144 -14.46 2.34 4.44
CA GLY A 144 -14.08 1.79 3.13
C GLY A 144 -12.82 2.45 2.53
N ARG A 145 -12.59 3.74 2.80
CA ARG A 145 -11.39 4.45 2.32
C ARG A 145 -10.14 4.07 3.11
N VAL A 146 -10.25 3.97 4.43
CA VAL A 146 -9.12 3.63 5.30
C VAL A 146 -8.74 2.16 5.21
N PHE A 147 -9.65 1.29 4.74
CA PHE A 147 -9.34 -0.13 4.49
C PHE A 147 -8.12 -0.31 3.58
N PHE A 148 -7.95 0.58 2.59
CA PHE A 148 -6.79 0.56 1.69
C PHE A 148 -5.45 0.63 2.43
N ALA A 149 -5.39 1.28 3.59
CA ALA A 149 -4.17 1.38 4.40
C ALA A 149 -3.75 0.07 5.08
N TYR A 150 -4.65 -0.92 5.14
CA TYR A 150 -4.38 -2.23 5.73
C TYR A 150 -3.99 -3.29 4.68
N LEU A 151 -4.00 -2.95 3.38
CA LEU A 151 -3.56 -3.88 2.33
C LEU A 151 -2.03 -4.07 2.39
N GLY A 152 -1.57 -5.27 2.04
CA GLY A 152 -0.14 -5.62 1.93
C GLY A 152 0.45 -6.42 3.08
N PHE A 153 -0.32 -6.75 4.13
CA PHE A 153 0.17 -7.63 5.21
C PHE A 153 0.47 -9.06 4.73
N ASP A 154 -0.17 -9.49 3.64
CA ASP A 154 -0.01 -10.79 3.01
C ASP A 154 1.35 -10.96 2.30
N VAL A 155 2.00 -9.85 1.93
CA VAL A 155 3.33 -9.82 1.31
C VAL A 155 4.42 -10.32 2.25
N ILE A 156 4.18 -10.29 3.57
CA ILE A 156 5.13 -10.81 4.58
C ILE A 156 5.41 -12.30 4.33
N ASN A 157 4.41 -13.07 3.91
CA ASN A 157 4.57 -14.50 3.63
C ASN A 157 5.39 -14.78 2.36
N CYS A 158 5.56 -13.80 1.47
CA CYS A 158 6.46 -13.94 0.32
C CYS A 158 7.94 -13.91 0.73
N LEU A 159 8.25 -13.41 1.94
CA LEU A 159 9.60 -13.33 2.48
C LEU A 159 9.99 -14.57 3.31
N ALA A 160 9.10 -15.57 3.40
CA ALA A 160 9.30 -16.77 4.23
C ALA A 160 10.58 -17.56 3.88
N GLU A 161 11.05 -17.48 2.63
CA GLU A 161 12.30 -18.13 2.20
C GLU A 161 13.57 -17.41 2.69
N GLU A 162 13.46 -16.13 3.09
CA GLU A 162 14.59 -15.32 3.56
C GLU A 162 14.64 -15.22 5.09
N THR A 163 13.64 -15.76 5.79
CA THR A 163 13.61 -15.77 7.26
C THR A 163 14.37 -16.97 7.79
N THR A 164 15.37 -16.72 8.63
CA THR A 164 15.98 -17.76 9.45
C THR A 164 15.02 -18.10 10.59
N GLU A 165 14.75 -19.40 10.81
CA GLU A 165 13.92 -19.90 11.92
C GLU A 165 14.38 -19.37 13.30
#